data_AF-A0A959AGF3-F1
#
_entry.id   AF-A0A959AGF3-F1
#
_cell.length_a   1.000
_cell.length_b   1.000
_cell.length_c   1.000
_cell.angle_alpha   90.00
_cell.angle_beta   90.00
_cell.angle_gamma   90.00
#
_symmetry.space_group_name_H-M   'P 1'
#
loop_
_entity.id
_entity.type
_entity.pdbx_description
1 polymer ?
#
loop_
_entity_poly.entity_id
_entity_poly.type
_entity_poly.pdbx_seq_one_letter_code
_entity_poly.pdbx_strand_id
1 'polypeptide(L)'
;YEAKTLFPQQMSTLEEQVADTWRIHQRIMMFMIGALPDAALSATLSTRGGRDIARQLAHAHNVRAMRLESFAKKQALPLYQFDKDESPAKEKLLEAFEQSGAAMEQYILFALGNDGQVSNFKRGVVPMIGYYISHEAHHRGHLYLTMKQCGIKMPDELRWGIWEWNKI
;
A
#
# COMPACT_ATOMS: atom_id res chain seq x y z
N TYR A 1 30.66 -7.65 -7.39
CA TYR A 1 29.25 -8.09 -7.40
C TYR A 1 28.68 -7.67 -8.75
N GLU A 2 28.61 -8.61 -9.69
CA GLU A 2 28.05 -8.36 -11.01
C GLU A 2 26.58 -7.94 -10.89
N ALA A 3 26.19 -6.98 -11.72
CA ALA A 3 24.81 -6.56 -11.86
C ALA A 3 24.00 -7.73 -12.44
N LYS A 4 23.48 -8.60 -11.56
CA LYS A 4 22.36 -9.48 -11.91
C LYS A 4 21.28 -8.58 -12.47
N THR A 5 20.81 -8.89 -13.68
CA THR A 5 19.70 -8.23 -14.34
C THR A 5 18.57 -8.01 -13.34
N LEU A 6 18.18 -6.75 -13.14
CA LEU A 6 17.21 -6.34 -12.11
C LEU A 6 15.82 -6.97 -12.28
N PHE A 7 15.58 -7.58 -13.44
CA PHE A 7 14.31 -8.16 -13.82
C PHE A 7 14.51 -9.57 -14.41
N PRO A 8 13.56 -10.48 -14.18
CA PRO A 8 13.59 -11.83 -14.76
C PRO A 8 13.60 -11.76 -16.30
N GLN A 9 14.42 -12.61 -16.94
CA GLN A 9 14.47 -12.73 -18.40
C GLN A 9 13.17 -13.29 -19.00
N GLN A 10 12.41 -14.07 -18.23
CA GLN A 10 11.05 -14.51 -18.55
C GLN A 10 10.35 -14.92 -17.24
N MET A 11 9.14 -14.39 -16.98
CA MET A 11 8.32 -14.82 -15.85
C MET A 11 7.44 -16.00 -16.27
N SER A 12 7.26 -16.95 -15.38
CA SER A 12 6.18 -17.94 -15.47
C SER A 12 4.82 -17.28 -15.27
N THR A 13 3.76 -17.93 -15.77
CA THR A 13 2.38 -17.50 -15.54
C THR A 13 2.07 -17.33 -14.05
N LEU A 14 2.66 -18.13 -13.17
CA LEU A 14 2.43 -18.00 -11.72
C LEU A 14 3.13 -16.75 -11.16
N GLU A 15 4.35 -16.45 -11.58
CA GLU A 15 5.06 -15.24 -11.17
C GLU A 15 4.34 -13.97 -11.65
N GLU A 16 3.77 -14.00 -12.86
CA GLU A 16 2.90 -12.94 -13.37
C GLU A 16 1.66 -12.75 -12.51
N GLN A 17 0.99 -13.83 -12.11
CA GLN A 17 -0.16 -13.77 -11.20
C GLN A 17 0.21 -13.23 -9.81
N VAL A 18 1.40 -13.56 -9.31
CA VAL A 18 1.92 -13.01 -8.04
C VAL A 18 2.14 -11.51 -8.15
N ALA A 19 2.75 -11.03 -9.24
CA ALA A 19 2.92 -9.60 -9.47
C ALA A 19 1.56 -8.88 -9.66
N ASP A 20 0.64 -9.48 -10.41
CA ASP A 20 -0.69 -8.91 -10.65
C ASP A 20 -1.54 -8.82 -9.38
N THR A 21 -1.37 -9.77 -8.46
CA THR A 21 -1.98 -9.72 -7.12
C THR A 21 -1.62 -8.43 -6.38
N TRP A 22 -0.37 -7.97 -6.47
CA TRP A 22 0.04 -6.68 -5.92
C TRP A 22 -0.57 -5.50 -6.68
N ARG A 23 -0.58 -5.54 -8.01
CA ARG A 23 -1.15 -4.48 -8.85
C ARG A 23 -2.63 -4.25 -8.55
N ILE A 24 -3.41 -5.33 -8.43
CA ILE A 24 -4.82 -5.26 -8.03
C ILE A 24 -4.96 -4.59 -6.67
N HIS A 25 -4.19 -5.04 -5.67
CA HIS A 25 -4.22 -4.46 -4.32
C HIS A 25 -3.85 -2.98 -4.32
N GLN A 26 -2.84 -2.58 -5.10
CA GLN A 26 -2.44 -1.17 -5.26
C GLN A 26 -3.57 -0.33 -5.87
N ARG A 27 -4.23 -0.80 -6.94
CA ARG A 27 -5.36 -0.08 -7.55
C ARG A 27 -6.52 0.10 -6.57
N ILE A 28 -6.82 -0.92 -5.76
CA ILE A 28 -7.82 -0.83 -4.69
C ILE A 28 -7.46 0.27 -3.68
N MET A 29 -6.19 0.35 -3.26
CA MET A 29 -5.76 1.38 -2.31
C MET A 29 -5.85 2.79 -2.91
N MET A 30 -5.40 2.98 -4.15
CA MET A 30 -5.47 4.27 -4.85
C MET A 30 -6.93 4.71 -5.03
N PHE A 31 -7.78 3.82 -5.54
CA PHE A 31 -9.21 4.07 -5.69
C PHE A 31 -9.88 4.45 -4.36
N MET A 32 -9.62 3.67 -3.30
CA MET A 32 -10.19 3.93 -1.98
C MET A 32 -9.80 5.32 -1.46
N ILE A 33 -8.51 5.68 -1.53
CA ILE A 33 -8.02 6.97 -1.04
C ILE A 33 -8.64 8.12 -1.84
N GLY A 34 -8.70 7.99 -3.17
CA GLY A 34 -9.32 8.98 -4.05
C GLY A 34 -10.81 9.21 -3.77
N ALA A 35 -11.54 8.11 -3.49
CA ALA A 35 -12.99 8.14 -3.24
C ALA A 35 -13.38 8.54 -1.80
N LEU A 36 -12.42 8.70 -0.88
CA LEU A 36 -12.73 9.17 0.48
C LEU A 36 -13.24 10.62 0.46
N PRO A 37 -14.32 10.96 1.17
CA PRO A 37 -14.66 12.36 1.42
C PRO A 37 -13.57 13.06 2.23
N ASP A 38 -13.24 14.31 1.93
CA ASP A 38 -12.17 15.04 2.64
C ASP A 38 -12.46 15.15 4.14
N ALA A 39 -13.73 15.36 4.51
CA ALA A 39 -14.18 15.40 5.89
C ALA A 39 -13.93 14.08 6.66
N ALA A 40 -13.70 12.96 5.96
CA ALA A 40 -13.36 11.69 6.60
C ALA A 40 -11.91 11.65 7.08
N LEU A 41 -10.99 12.40 6.47
CA LEU A 41 -9.55 12.32 6.78
C LEU A 41 -9.24 12.66 8.24
N SER A 42 -9.95 13.65 8.80
CA SER A 42 -9.82 14.07 10.20
C SER A 42 -10.67 13.25 11.18
N ALA A 43 -11.45 12.28 10.70
CA ALA A 43 -12.30 11.46 11.57
C ALA A 43 -11.47 10.48 12.39
N THR A 44 -11.83 10.33 13.67
CA THR A 44 -11.20 9.36 14.58
C THR A 44 -12.23 8.77 15.54
N LEU A 45 -12.04 7.51 15.90
CA LEU A 45 -12.79 6.87 16.99
C LEU A 45 -12.17 7.13 18.37
N SER A 46 -10.96 7.69 18.41
CA SER A 46 -10.28 7.91 19.67
C SER A 46 -10.73 9.19 20.34
N THR A 47 -11.16 9.08 21.59
CA THR A 47 -11.39 10.22 22.48
C THR A 47 -10.14 10.63 23.26
N ARG A 48 -9.00 9.95 23.03
CA ARG A 48 -7.76 10.10 23.81
C ARG A 48 -6.49 10.26 22.94
N GLY A 49 -6.63 10.78 21.71
CA GLY A 49 -5.48 11.11 20.86
C GLY A 49 -4.95 10.00 19.94
N GLY A 50 -5.76 8.98 19.63
CA GLY A 50 -5.44 7.98 18.61
C GLY A 50 -5.44 8.55 17.18
N ARG A 51 -5.01 7.73 16.21
CA ARG A 51 -4.89 8.13 14.80
C ARG A 51 -6.27 8.45 14.21
N ASP A 52 -6.33 9.51 13.42
CA ASP A 52 -7.41 9.77 12.48
C ASP A 52 -7.17 8.96 11.20
N ILE A 53 -8.11 9.03 10.24
CA ILE A 53 -8.02 8.28 8.99
C ILE A 53 -6.75 8.64 8.21
N ALA A 54 -6.39 9.93 8.11
CA ALA A 54 -5.18 10.35 7.41
C ALA A 54 -3.91 9.74 8.04
N ARG A 55 -3.79 9.77 9.37
CA ARG A 55 -2.67 9.15 10.10
C ARG A 55 -2.65 7.63 9.99
N GLN A 56 -3.81 6.98 9.89
CA GLN A 56 -3.87 5.52 9.62
C GLN A 56 -3.36 5.20 8.21
N LEU A 57 -3.69 6.02 7.20
CA LEU A 57 -3.19 5.86 5.83
C LEU A 57 -1.68 6.16 5.75
N ALA A 58 -1.22 7.23 6.41
CA ALA A 58 0.20 7.55 6.54
C ALA A 58 0.98 6.39 7.18
N HIS A 59 0.42 5.76 8.22
CA HIS A 59 1.01 4.58 8.83
C HIS A 59 1.09 3.40 7.85
N ALA A 60 0.02 3.10 7.11
CA ALA A 60 0.02 2.05 6.10
C ALA A 60 1.10 2.27 5.03
N HIS A 61 1.23 3.49 4.53
CA HIS A 61 2.30 3.88 3.61
C HIS A 61 3.70 3.70 4.25
N ASN A 62 3.92 4.22 5.46
CA ASN A 62 5.21 4.13 6.13
C ASN A 62 5.66 2.67 6.35
N VAL A 63 4.72 1.72 6.54
CA VAL A 63 5.06 0.29 6.63
C VAL A 63 5.60 -0.27 5.30
N ARG A 64 5.15 0.26 4.15
CA ARG A 64 5.79 -0.02 2.85
C ARG A 64 7.18 0.62 2.79
N ALA A 65 7.27 1.89 3.16
CA ALA A 65 8.51 2.66 3.05
C ALA A 65 9.65 2.09 3.91
N MET A 66 9.37 1.70 5.15
CA MET A 66 10.36 1.04 6.02
C MET A 66 10.88 -0.28 5.44
N ARG A 67 10.05 -1.03 4.69
CA ARG A 67 10.51 -2.25 4.00
C ARG A 67 11.39 -1.92 2.82
N LEU A 68 11.01 -0.89 2.06
CA LEU A 68 11.64 -0.52 0.81
C LEU A 68 12.91 0.30 1.01
N GLU A 69 13.16 0.90 2.17
CA GLU A 69 14.24 1.85 2.42
C GLU A 69 15.60 1.43 1.81
N SER A 70 16.07 0.22 2.13
CA SER A 70 17.35 -0.29 1.61
C SER A 70 17.31 -0.56 0.11
N PHE A 71 16.18 -1.00 -0.43
CA PHE A 71 16.02 -1.28 -1.86
C PHE A 71 15.90 0.03 -2.65
N ALA A 72 15.02 0.94 -2.24
CA ALA A 72 14.83 2.25 -2.84
C ALA A 72 16.12 3.06 -2.86
N LYS A 73 16.90 3.06 -1.77
CA LYS A 73 18.21 3.72 -1.73
C LYS A 73 19.18 3.15 -2.78
N LYS A 74 19.25 1.82 -2.93
CA LYS A 74 20.13 1.17 -3.91
C LYS A 74 19.69 1.41 -5.36
N GLN A 75 18.38 1.53 -5.58
CA GLN A 75 17.79 1.75 -6.91
C GLN A 75 17.52 3.23 -7.22
N ALA A 76 17.91 4.15 -6.32
CA ALA A 76 17.61 5.58 -6.42
C ALA A 76 16.12 5.90 -6.67
N LEU A 77 15.22 5.13 -6.06
CA LEU A 77 13.77 5.32 -6.19
C LEU A 77 13.28 6.41 -5.22
N PRO A 78 12.31 7.25 -5.64
CA PRO A 78 11.66 8.17 -4.73
C PRO A 78 10.90 7.40 -3.67
N LEU A 79 11.10 7.76 -2.40
CA LEU A 79 10.39 7.17 -1.28
C LEU A 79 10.27 8.18 -0.15
N TYR A 80 9.05 8.66 0.07
CA TYR A 80 8.72 9.53 1.17
C TYR A 80 8.37 8.72 2.44
N GLN A 81 8.52 9.34 3.61
CA GLN A 81 7.98 8.84 4.87
C GLN A 81 7.33 10.01 5.61
N PHE A 82 6.10 9.81 6.07
CA PHE A 82 5.40 10.79 6.90
C PHE A 82 5.97 10.81 8.33
N ASP A 83 5.98 11.98 8.95
CA ASP A 83 6.31 12.06 10.39
C ASP A 83 5.22 11.39 11.24
N LYS A 84 5.59 10.95 12.45
CA LYS A 84 4.72 10.13 13.33
C LYS A 84 3.33 10.72 13.57
N ASP A 85 3.26 12.05 13.72
CA ASP A 85 2.04 12.77 14.08
C ASP A 85 1.49 13.59 12.89
N GLU A 86 2.07 13.42 11.70
CA GLU A 86 1.61 14.11 10.51
C GLU A 86 0.25 13.57 10.04
N SER A 87 -0.73 14.47 9.88
CA SER A 87 -2.05 14.17 9.33
C SER A 87 -2.14 14.77 7.92
N PRO A 88 -1.71 14.02 6.89
CA PRO A 88 -1.55 14.56 5.54
C PRO A 88 -2.88 14.76 4.80
N ALA A 89 -2.87 15.70 3.85
CA ALA A 89 -3.95 15.87 2.87
C ALA A 89 -4.04 14.68 1.90
N LYS A 90 -5.19 14.53 1.24
CA LYS A 90 -5.48 13.42 0.32
C LYS A 90 -4.46 13.33 -0.82
N GLU A 91 -4.10 14.47 -1.40
CA GLU A 91 -3.22 14.57 -2.55
C GLU A 91 -1.83 14.04 -2.19
N LYS A 92 -1.32 14.40 -1.01
CA LYS A 92 -0.03 13.93 -0.49
C LYS A 92 -0.06 12.44 -0.17
N LEU A 93 -1.19 11.92 0.32
CA LEU A 93 -1.38 10.48 0.51
C LEU A 93 -1.35 9.73 -0.83
N LEU A 94 -2.08 10.22 -1.84
CA LEU A 94 -2.09 9.60 -3.17
C LEU A 94 -0.70 9.56 -3.79
N GLU A 95 0.04 10.67 -3.75
CA GLU A 95 1.42 10.74 -4.25
C GLU A 95 2.33 9.73 -3.53
N ALA A 96 2.26 9.67 -2.19
CA ALA A 96 3.06 8.74 -1.41
C ALA A 96 2.70 7.26 -1.70
N PHE A 97 1.42 6.93 -1.84
CA PHE A 97 0.96 5.59 -2.19
C PHE A 97 1.31 5.20 -3.64
N GLU A 98 1.34 6.14 -4.57
CA GLU A 98 1.82 5.92 -5.94
C GLU A 98 3.31 5.57 -5.95
N GLN A 99 4.15 6.40 -5.31
CA GLN A 99 5.60 6.17 -5.22
C GLN A 99 5.92 4.82 -4.55
N SER A 100 5.36 4.57 -3.37
CA SER A 100 5.60 3.31 -2.66
C SER A 100 4.96 2.10 -3.35
N GLY A 101 3.86 2.30 -4.08
CA GLY A 101 3.19 1.28 -4.88
C GLY A 101 4.09 0.75 -5.99
N ALA A 102 4.66 1.67 -6.79
CA ALA A 102 5.59 1.38 -7.86
C ALA A 102 6.90 0.76 -7.34
N ALA A 103 7.45 1.29 -6.24
CA ALA A 103 8.66 0.75 -5.63
C ALA A 103 8.46 -0.67 -5.09
N MET A 104 7.28 -0.98 -4.53
CA MET A 104 6.95 -2.34 -4.08
C MET A 104 6.78 -3.31 -5.26
N GLU A 105 6.19 -2.87 -6.36
CA GLU A 105 6.11 -3.69 -7.58
C GLU A 105 7.51 -4.04 -8.09
N GLN A 106 8.40 -3.05 -8.21
CA GLN A 106 9.79 -3.29 -8.59
C GLN A 106 10.50 -4.24 -7.62
N TYR A 107 10.23 -4.13 -6.32
CA TYR A 107 10.81 -5.02 -5.33
C TYR A 107 10.29 -6.45 -5.43
N ILE A 108 9.00 -6.62 -5.72
CA ILE A 108 8.39 -7.93 -5.96
C ILE A 108 8.98 -8.57 -7.22
N LEU A 109 9.09 -7.84 -8.33
CA LEU A 109 9.68 -8.34 -9.57
C LEU A 109 11.15 -8.72 -9.38
N PHE A 110 11.91 -7.90 -8.64
CA PHE A 110 13.28 -8.22 -8.26
C PHE A 110 13.37 -9.52 -7.44
N ALA A 111 12.47 -9.70 -6.46
CA ALA A 111 12.45 -10.91 -5.64
C ALA A 111 12.06 -12.14 -6.46
N LEU A 112 11.08 -12.04 -7.36
CA LEU A 112 10.70 -13.12 -8.28
C LEU A 112 11.87 -13.53 -9.17
N GLY A 113 12.56 -12.56 -9.78
CA GLY A 113 13.79 -12.81 -10.55
C GLY A 113 14.98 -13.35 -9.75
N ASN A 114 14.87 -13.42 -8.42
CA ASN A 114 15.87 -13.97 -7.52
C ASN A 114 15.26 -15.07 -6.61
N ASP A 115 14.51 -15.99 -7.22
CA ASP A 115 13.98 -17.20 -6.57
C ASP A 115 13.07 -16.91 -5.37
N GLY A 116 12.29 -15.83 -5.47
CA GLY A 116 11.37 -15.38 -4.44
C GLY A 116 12.03 -14.84 -3.16
N GLN A 117 13.35 -14.64 -3.15
CA GLN A 117 14.09 -14.24 -1.95
C GLN A 117 13.86 -12.77 -1.60
N VAL A 118 13.60 -12.51 -0.32
CA VAL A 118 13.36 -11.17 0.22
C VAL A 118 14.35 -10.89 1.36
N SER A 119 15.05 -9.76 1.25
CA SER A 119 16.03 -9.35 2.26
C SER A 119 15.37 -9.17 3.63
N ASN A 120 15.98 -9.74 4.68
CA ASN A 120 15.47 -9.69 6.05
C ASN A 120 14.02 -10.22 6.22
N PHE A 121 13.54 -11.04 5.28
CA PHE A 121 12.22 -11.68 5.36
C PHE A 121 12.29 -13.11 4.81
N LYS A 122 12.75 -14.04 5.65
CA LYS A 122 13.06 -15.44 5.27
C LYS A 122 11.91 -16.23 4.64
N ARG A 123 10.66 -15.77 4.78
CA ARG A 123 9.48 -16.45 4.23
C ARG A 123 9.30 -16.23 2.72
N GLY A 124 10.04 -15.30 2.13
CA GLY A 124 9.98 -15.00 0.69
C GLY A 124 8.87 -14.04 0.26
N VAL A 125 8.77 -13.83 -1.04
CA VAL A 125 7.93 -12.79 -1.66
C VAL A 125 6.43 -13.02 -1.50
N VAL A 126 5.96 -14.27 -1.63
CA VAL A 126 4.52 -14.58 -1.53
C VAL A 126 3.96 -14.28 -0.13
N PRO A 127 4.57 -14.75 0.97
CA PRO A 127 4.10 -14.37 2.31
C PRO A 127 4.27 -12.89 2.62
N MET A 128 5.25 -12.21 2.01
CA MET A 128 5.40 -10.77 2.14
C MET A 128 4.21 -10.02 1.50
N ILE A 129 3.81 -10.39 0.29
CA ILE A 129 2.62 -9.80 -0.36
C ILE A 129 1.37 -10.04 0.49
N GLY A 130 1.19 -11.26 1.01
CA GLY A 130 0.08 -11.58 1.91
C GLY A 130 0.05 -10.73 3.19
N TYR A 131 1.22 -10.41 3.75
CA TYR A 131 1.33 -9.49 4.89
C TYR A 131 0.81 -8.09 4.55
N TYR A 132 1.22 -7.50 3.42
CA TYR A 132 0.80 -6.16 3.03
C TYR A 132 -0.69 -6.08 2.71
N ILE A 133 -1.22 -7.08 1.99
CA ILE A 133 -2.66 -7.17 1.72
C ILE A 133 -3.45 -7.24 3.02
N SER A 134 -3.03 -8.09 3.97
CA SER A 134 -3.72 -8.25 5.26
C SER A 134 -3.64 -6.99 6.12
N HIS A 135 -2.46 -6.38 6.20
CA HIS A 135 -2.23 -5.16 6.96
C HIS A 135 -3.07 -3.98 6.44
N GLU A 136 -3.07 -3.78 5.12
CA GLU A 136 -3.80 -2.67 4.52
C GLU A 136 -5.30 -2.93 4.48
N ALA A 137 -5.75 -4.18 4.33
CA ALA A 137 -7.16 -4.54 4.50
C ALA A 137 -7.65 -4.32 5.95
N HIS A 138 -6.81 -4.59 6.95
CA HIS A 138 -7.10 -4.26 8.35
C HIS A 138 -7.34 -2.76 8.53
N HIS A 139 -6.44 -1.92 8.02
CA HIS A 139 -6.61 -0.47 8.09
C HIS A 139 -7.85 -0.01 7.31
N ARG A 140 -8.07 -0.47 6.08
CA ARG A 140 -9.28 -0.16 5.30
C ARG A 140 -10.57 -0.45 6.07
N GLY A 141 -10.66 -1.62 6.71
CA GLY A 141 -11.82 -1.95 7.55
C GLY A 141 -12.01 -0.97 8.71
N HIS A 142 -10.92 -0.57 9.35
CA HIS A 142 -10.95 0.42 10.44
C HIS A 142 -11.40 1.81 9.96
N LEU A 143 -10.96 2.23 8.77
CA LEU A 143 -11.37 3.48 8.13
C LEU A 143 -12.88 3.52 7.92
N TYR A 144 -13.43 2.45 7.34
CA TYR A 144 -14.86 2.32 7.08
C TYR A 144 -15.70 2.31 8.36
N LEU A 145 -15.22 1.60 9.39
CA LEU A 145 -15.86 1.62 10.70
C LEU A 145 -15.83 3.03 11.30
N THR A 146 -14.69 3.73 11.19
CA THR A 146 -14.53 5.10 11.69
C THR A 146 -15.51 6.06 11.03
N MET A 147 -15.60 6.04 9.70
CA MET A 147 -16.58 6.85 8.97
C MET A 147 -18.01 6.59 9.46
N LYS A 148 -18.39 5.31 9.57
CA LYS A 148 -19.74 4.92 10.00
C LYS A 148 -20.06 5.42 11.41
N GLN A 149 -19.13 5.25 12.34
CA GLN A 149 -19.32 5.66 13.74
C GLN A 149 -19.29 7.18 13.93
N CYS A 150 -18.56 7.91 13.08
CA CYS A 150 -18.56 9.38 13.06
C CYS A 150 -19.74 9.98 12.28
N GLY A 151 -20.68 9.16 11.80
CA GLY A 151 -21.84 9.63 11.02
C GLY A 151 -21.50 10.12 9.61
N ILE A 152 -20.29 9.84 9.11
CA ILE A 152 -19.85 10.23 7.77
C ILE A 152 -20.38 9.20 6.77
N LYS A 153 -21.26 9.65 5.87
CA LYS A 153 -21.82 8.80 4.83
C LYS A 153 -20.70 8.33 3.89
N MET A 154 -20.57 7.02 3.76
CA MET A 154 -19.68 6.41 2.78
C MET A 154 -20.30 6.48 1.38
N PRO A 155 -19.61 7.06 0.38
CA PRO A 155 -20.07 7.05 -1.01
C PRO A 155 -20.34 5.62 -1.49
N ASP A 156 -21.36 5.42 -2.33
CA ASP A 156 -21.68 4.08 -2.85
C ASP A 156 -20.56 3.54 -3.74
N GLU A 157 -19.91 4.43 -4.50
CA GLU A 157 -18.69 4.13 -5.26
C GLU A 157 -17.60 3.53 -4.35
N LEU A 158 -17.35 4.12 -3.18
CA LEU A 158 -16.36 3.59 -2.23
C LEU A 158 -16.80 2.24 -1.62
N ARG A 159 -18.11 2.03 -1.42
CA ARG A 159 -18.65 0.79 -0.82
C ARG A 159 -18.51 -0.42 -1.74
N TRP A 160 -18.72 -0.21 -3.05
CA TRP A 160 -18.79 -1.30 -4.03
C TRP A 160 -17.58 -1.37 -4.94
N GLY A 161 -16.99 -0.23 -5.32
CA GLY A 161 -15.93 -0.15 -6.32
C GLY A 161 -14.64 -0.88 -5.93
N ILE A 162 -14.35 -1.04 -4.63
CA ILE A 162 -13.20 -1.82 -4.16
C ILE A 162 -13.25 -3.32 -4.55
N TRP A 163 -14.42 -3.82 -4.96
CA TRP A 163 -14.63 -5.20 -5.40
C TRP A 163 -14.66 -5.33 -6.94
N GLU A 164 -14.69 -4.21 -7.67
CA GLU A 164 -14.81 -4.20 -9.12
C GLU A 164 -13.42 -4.11 -9.79
N TRP A 165 -12.56 -5.11 -9.55
CA TRP A 165 -11.12 -5.06 -9.90
C TRP A 165 -10.79 -4.85 -11.38
N ASN A 166 -11.75 -5.11 -12.27
CA ASN A 166 -11.64 -4.90 -13.72
C ASN A 166 -12.01 -3.47 -14.15
N LYS A 167 -12.59 -2.67 -13.25
CA LYS A 167 -13.02 -1.29 -13.51
C LYS A 167 -12.11 -0.24 -12.84
N ILE A 168 -11.24 -0.67 -11.93
CA ILE A 168 -10.31 0.18 -11.17
C ILE A 168 -8.86 -0.08 -11.55
#